data_AF-A0A2E8PY58-F1
#
_entry.id   AF-A0A2E8PY58-F1
#
_cell.length_a   1.000
_cell.length_b   1.000
_cell.length_c   1.000
_cell.angle_alpha   90.00
_cell.angle_beta   90.00
_cell.angle_gamma   90.00
#
_symmetry.space_group_name_H-M   'P 1'
#
loop_
_entity.id
_entity.type
_entity.pdbx_description
1 polymer ?
#
loop_
_entity_poly.entity_id
_entity_poly.type
_entity_poly.pdbx_seq_one_letter_code
_entity_poly.pdbx_strand_id
1 'polypeptide(L)'
;GKKKAGATHFYNKESFCRFTVNLIQSRWFPVNHRNVFFSLVHRKHGRFGAPAIRPVLISILISLLLSHCARFRIDELSPSTLYSIPLQMNVTAEEFPEGLPVLRTERIYGNFPYMPSINDDGIFLSDVSYRVVRFFPGSQASPTWILNARGKPLEMEIETTPIPSGIPGSVASNDEALYIEIHEIQDEKKKTYSPIDSNPDLPPENRLPAILRPEYSTSAPARIVRVDLDERTVTTLKDPESANATFDQIHRLVMGEDDTLYVFHRKDGAPAITIYREGVLLGSEQPKGITAPDELKNHRLEIERMIPYPGGERFLISAVFRNPSTFAPEVRKIYHQDRNGEAREIYSTDETKDALSWAGPDGGFILETLDDSGGILFKIFSAQGEYLNNQLLRFPGVRESWRETYRNLNNRIFSVRINEGNYQLNEWQ
;
A
#
# COMPACT_ATOMS: atom_id res chain seq x y z
N GLY A 1 -21.26 -51.48 -24.58
CA GLY A 1 -20.01 -50.71 -24.53
C GLY A 1 -19.73 -50.28 -23.11
N LYS A 2 -18.47 -50.39 -22.67
CA LYS A 2 -18.00 -50.35 -21.27
C LYS A 2 -18.43 -49.09 -20.50
N LYS A 3 -18.94 -49.29 -19.27
CA LYS A 3 -19.17 -48.29 -18.21
C LYS A 3 -17.83 -47.74 -17.71
N LYS A 4 -17.69 -46.42 -17.56
CA LYS A 4 -16.64 -45.78 -16.75
C LYS A 4 -17.23 -45.45 -15.38
N ALA A 5 -16.51 -45.89 -14.35
CA ALA A 5 -16.79 -45.65 -12.95
C ALA A 5 -16.59 -44.16 -12.61
N GLY A 6 -17.61 -43.54 -12.02
CA GLY A 6 -17.47 -42.30 -11.26
C GLY A 6 -17.27 -42.67 -9.80
N ALA A 7 -16.15 -42.27 -9.21
CA ALA A 7 -15.91 -42.38 -7.79
C ALA A 7 -16.79 -41.35 -7.06
N THR A 8 -17.76 -41.86 -6.30
CA THR A 8 -18.54 -41.08 -5.33
C THR A 8 -17.78 -41.10 -4.01
N HIS A 9 -17.23 -39.96 -3.60
CA HIS A 9 -16.76 -39.80 -2.21
C HIS A 9 -17.95 -39.44 -1.32
N PHE A 10 -18.27 -40.38 -0.43
CA PHE A 10 -19.14 -40.18 0.72
C PHE A 10 -18.40 -39.30 1.74
N TYR A 11 -19.01 -38.19 2.15
CA TYR A 11 -18.68 -37.58 3.44
C TYR A 11 -19.82 -37.88 4.41
N ASN A 12 -19.45 -38.63 5.45
CA ASN A 12 -20.32 -39.04 6.52
C ASN A 12 -20.79 -37.80 7.30
N LYS A 13 -22.11 -37.70 7.49
CA LYS A 13 -22.74 -36.80 8.45
C LYS A 13 -22.53 -37.39 9.84
N GLU A 14 -21.70 -36.74 10.66
CA GLU A 14 -21.90 -36.79 12.11
C GLU A 14 -22.05 -35.37 12.65
N SER A 15 -23.18 -35.20 13.30
CA SER A 15 -23.71 -34.01 13.93
C SER A 15 -22.94 -33.69 15.21
N PHE A 16 -22.52 -32.43 15.40
CA PHE A 16 -22.37 -31.87 16.74
C PHE A 16 -22.94 -30.44 16.77
N CYS A 17 -24.17 -30.32 17.26
CA CYS A 17 -24.62 -29.10 17.92
C CYS A 17 -24.02 -29.08 19.32
N ARG A 18 -23.21 -28.07 19.67
CA ARG A 18 -23.39 -27.28 20.91
C ARG A 18 -22.27 -26.26 21.17
N PHE A 19 -22.74 -25.11 21.67
CA PHE A 19 -22.06 -24.03 22.38
C PHE A 19 -21.29 -22.98 21.56
N THR A 20 -22.07 -21.99 21.13
CA THR A 20 -21.66 -20.58 21.09
C THR A 20 -21.08 -20.18 22.45
N VAL A 21 -19.76 -20.07 22.52
CA VAL A 21 -19.06 -19.28 23.54
C VAL A 21 -18.08 -18.40 22.76
N ASN A 22 -18.32 -17.10 22.83
CA ASN A 22 -17.35 -16.07 22.44
C ASN A 22 -16.07 -16.31 23.23
N LEU A 23 -15.11 -17.00 22.62
CA LEU A 23 -13.77 -17.15 23.11
C LEU A 23 -12.87 -16.40 22.14
N ILE A 24 -12.50 -15.18 22.58
CA ILE A 24 -11.39 -14.41 22.04
C ILE A 24 -10.18 -15.35 22.02
N GLN A 25 -9.90 -15.95 20.85
CA GLN A 25 -8.66 -16.68 20.63
C GLN A 25 -7.54 -15.66 20.45
N SER A 26 -6.92 -15.27 21.55
CA SER A 26 -5.59 -14.66 21.52
C SER A 26 -4.62 -15.65 20.88
N ARG A 27 -4.30 -15.43 19.60
CA ARG A 27 -3.22 -16.16 18.92
C ARG A 27 -1.89 -15.53 19.32
N TRP A 28 -0.95 -16.38 19.70
CA TRP A 28 0.41 -16.01 20.08
C TRP A 28 1.27 -16.00 18.82
N PHE A 29 1.90 -14.86 18.53
CA PHE A 29 2.95 -14.78 17.51
C PHE A 29 4.32 -14.85 18.22
N PRO A 30 5.24 -15.70 17.77
CA PRO A 30 6.59 -15.74 18.33
C PRO A 30 7.34 -14.46 17.94
N VAL A 31 7.81 -13.70 18.93
CA VAL A 31 8.76 -12.60 18.72
C VAL A 31 10.17 -13.12 18.97
N ASN A 32 11.05 -12.94 17.99
CA ASN A 32 12.45 -13.34 18.05
C ASN A 32 13.25 -12.29 18.83
N HIS A 33 13.36 -12.42 20.16
CA HIS A 33 14.27 -11.59 20.95
C HIS A 33 15.71 -12.13 20.86
N ARG A 34 16.57 -11.51 20.05
CA ARG A 34 18.03 -11.71 20.17
C ARG A 34 18.59 -10.89 21.35
N ASN A 35 19.02 -11.64 22.37
CA ASN A 35 20.13 -11.39 23.31
C ASN A 35 20.28 -10.02 23.99
N VAL A 36 19.96 -9.99 25.29
CA VAL A 36 20.77 -9.28 26.31
C VAL A 36 21.05 -10.25 27.46
N PHE A 37 22.17 -10.98 27.38
CA PHE A 37 22.70 -11.76 28.50
C PHE A 37 23.48 -10.83 29.43
N PHE A 38 22.97 -10.57 30.64
CA PHE A 38 23.80 -10.10 31.75
C PHE A 38 24.41 -11.31 32.46
N SER A 39 25.71 -11.55 32.25
CA SER A 39 26.47 -12.48 33.08
C SER A 39 26.77 -11.82 34.42
N LEU A 40 26.18 -12.30 35.51
CA LEU A 40 26.57 -11.92 36.86
C LEU A 40 27.51 -13.00 37.42
N VAL A 41 28.80 -12.74 37.28
CA VAL A 41 29.88 -13.43 37.98
C VAL A 41 29.67 -13.23 39.48
N HIS A 42 29.54 -14.31 40.26
CA HIS A 42 29.79 -14.25 41.70
C HIS A 42 30.64 -15.42 42.19
N ARG A 43 31.85 -15.06 42.63
CA ARG A 43 32.82 -15.86 43.36
C ARG A 43 32.30 -16.24 44.75
N LYS A 44 32.75 -17.42 45.21
CA LYS A 44 32.60 -17.99 46.56
C LYS A 44 33.18 -17.10 47.68
N HIS A 45 32.49 -16.97 48.81
CA HIS A 45 32.71 -17.68 50.09
C HIS A 45 32.04 -16.97 51.28
N GLY A 46 31.47 -17.75 52.21
CA GLY A 46 31.02 -17.26 53.52
C GLY A 46 29.92 -18.13 54.12
N ARG A 47 30.31 -19.08 54.98
CA ARG A 47 29.40 -19.84 55.86
C ARG A 47 28.72 -18.87 56.83
N PHE A 48 27.39 -18.85 56.89
CA PHE A 48 26.60 -18.62 58.11
C PHE A 48 25.18 -19.17 57.90
N GLY A 49 24.62 -19.76 58.96
CA GLY A 49 23.40 -20.56 58.93
C GLY A 49 22.09 -19.76 58.91
N ALA A 50 21.08 -20.45 58.35
CA ALA A 50 19.63 -20.22 58.38
C ALA A 50 19.06 -18.99 57.61
N PRO A 51 17.80 -19.04 57.12
CA PRO A 51 16.92 -20.18 56.85
C PRO A 51 16.70 -20.40 55.33
N ALA A 52 16.10 -21.53 54.98
CA ALA A 52 15.76 -21.94 53.61
C ALA A 52 14.61 -21.10 52.99
N ILE A 53 14.79 -19.78 52.86
CA ILE A 53 13.79 -18.88 52.24
C ILE A 53 14.01 -18.73 50.72
N ARG A 54 15.12 -19.24 50.16
CA ARG A 54 15.56 -18.83 48.81
C ARG A 54 15.02 -19.54 47.56
N PRO A 55 14.38 -20.73 47.57
CA PRO A 55 13.82 -21.27 46.32
C PRO A 55 12.38 -20.79 46.06
N VAL A 56 11.58 -20.58 47.11
CA VAL A 56 10.17 -20.18 46.97
C VAL A 56 10.03 -18.74 46.52
N LEU A 57 10.84 -17.81 47.05
CA LEU A 57 10.81 -16.40 46.64
C LEU A 57 11.31 -16.23 45.19
N ILE A 58 12.29 -17.02 44.76
CA ILE A 58 12.77 -17.02 43.37
C ILE A 58 11.74 -17.66 42.44
N SER A 59 11.09 -18.77 42.81
CA SER A 59 9.98 -19.34 42.03
C SER A 59 8.77 -18.42 41.96
N ILE A 60 8.43 -17.69 43.03
CA ILE A 60 7.35 -16.71 43.03
C ILE A 60 7.72 -15.52 42.14
N LEU A 61 8.96 -15.03 42.18
CA LEU A 61 9.42 -13.95 41.31
C LEU A 61 9.45 -14.37 39.84
N ILE A 62 9.92 -15.60 39.55
CA ILE A 62 9.90 -16.17 38.20
C ILE A 62 8.46 -16.44 37.73
N SER A 63 7.56 -16.94 38.59
CA SER A 63 6.13 -17.07 38.25
C SER A 63 5.42 -15.72 38.13
N LEU A 64 5.86 -14.68 38.83
CA LEU A 64 5.36 -13.31 38.66
C LEU A 64 5.87 -12.70 37.34
N LEU A 65 7.12 -12.97 36.96
CA LEU A 65 7.71 -12.57 35.68
C LEU A 65 7.14 -13.37 34.49
N LEU A 66 6.87 -14.66 34.67
CA LEU A 66 6.25 -15.54 33.67
C LEU A 66 4.71 -15.36 33.59
N SER A 67 4.06 -14.86 34.64
CA SER A 67 2.63 -14.51 34.58
C SER A 67 2.39 -13.16 33.89
N HIS A 68 3.44 -12.35 33.68
CA HIS A 68 3.46 -11.24 32.74
C HIS A 68 3.80 -11.74 31.32
N CYS A 69 3.13 -12.80 30.86
CA CYS A 69 3.00 -13.00 29.43
C CYS A 69 2.38 -11.71 28.86
N ALA A 70 3.15 -10.96 28.08
CA ALA A 70 2.69 -9.74 27.46
C ALA A 70 1.41 -10.05 26.65
N ARG A 71 0.26 -9.66 27.19
CA ARG A 71 -1.02 -9.68 26.46
C ARG A 71 -0.98 -8.49 25.54
N PHE A 72 -0.56 -8.72 24.30
CA PHE A 72 -0.68 -7.70 23.27
C PHE A 72 -2.14 -7.59 22.86
N ARG A 73 -2.69 -6.39 23.03
CA ARG A 73 -4.00 -6.04 22.50
C ARG A 73 -3.86 -5.91 20.99
N ILE A 74 -4.69 -6.68 20.26
CA ILE A 74 -4.88 -6.51 18.82
C ILE A 74 -6.22 -5.79 18.67
N ASP A 75 -6.18 -4.59 18.10
CA ASP A 75 -7.41 -3.89 17.75
C ASP A 75 -7.89 -4.43 16.39
N GLU A 76 -9.01 -5.16 16.39
CA GLU A 76 -9.63 -5.63 15.15
C GLU A 76 -10.51 -4.52 14.56
N LEU A 77 -10.23 -4.13 13.32
CA LEU A 77 -10.96 -3.07 12.63
C LEU A 77 -12.11 -3.65 11.81
N SER A 78 -13.20 -2.89 11.71
CA SER A 78 -14.38 -3.26 10.93
C SER A 78 -14.58 -2.32 9.73
N PRO A 79 -14.97 -2.84 8.55
CA PRO A 79 -15.19 -2.00 7.38
C PRO A 79 -16.58 -1.37 7.40
N SER A 80 -16.67 -0.14 6.91
CA SER A 80 -17.90 0.57 6.62
C SER A 80 -17.88 1.05 5.16
N THR A 81 -18.96 0.87 4.42
CA THR A 81 -19.04 1.31 3.02
C THR A 81 -19.25 2.82 2.97
N LEU A 82 -18.31 3.54 2.36
CA LEU A 82 -18.40 4.98 2.12
C LEU A 82 -19.11 5.28 0.79
N TYR A 83 -18.69 4.60 -0.28
CA TYR A 83 -19.25 4.77 -1.62
C TYR A 83 -19.64 3.41 -2.19
N SER A 84 -20.74 3.38 -2.94
CA SER A 84 -21.21 2.20 -3.66
C SER A 84 -21.66 2.63 -5.05
N ILE A 85 -20.84 2.35 -6.06
CA ILE A 85 -21.07 2.76 -7.44
C ILE A 85 -21.49 1.52 -8.24
N PRO A 86 -22.67 1.53 -8.88
CA PRO A 86 -23.12 0.41 -9.71
C PRO A 86 -22.15 0.10 -10.85
N LEU A 87 -21.84 -1.18 -11.00
CA LEU A 87 -21.11 -1.68 -12.15
C LEU A 87 -22.08 -1.91 -13.30
N GLN A 88 -21.75 -1.35 -14.47
CA GLN A 88 -22.53 -1.56 -15.68
C GLN A 88 -21.91 -2.68 -16.51
N MET A 89 -22.73 -3.72 -16.73
CA MET A 89 -22.39 -4.86 -17.57
C MET A 89 -22.89 -4.62 -19.00
N ASN A 90 -22.22 -5.18 -20.00
CA ASN A 90 -22.63 -5.13 -21.41
C ASN A 90 -22.64 -3.70 -22.02
N VAL A 91 -21.72 -2.84 -21.60
CA VAL A 91 -21.57 -1.51 -22.20
C VAL A 91 -20.97 -1.64 -23.60
N THR A 92 -21.61 -1.06 -24.61
CA THR A 92 -21.09 -0.98 -25.98
C THR A 92 -20.07 0.16 -26.08
N ALA A 93 -19.16 0.10 -27.06
CA ALA A 93 -18.13 1.13 -27.24
C ALA A 93 -18.70 2.52 -27.63
N GLU A 94 -19.98 2.58 -28.02
CA GLU A 94 -20.66 3.76 -28.56
C GLU A 94 -21.36 4.58 -27.46
N GLU A 95 -21.69 3.97 -26.32
CA GLU A 95 -22.34 4.64 -25.19
C GLU A 95 -21.35 4.93 -24.07
N PHE A 96 -21.35 6.17 -23.55
CA PHE A 96 -20.64 6.48 -22.31
C PHE A 96 -21.54 6.06 -21.13
N PRO A 97 -21.13 5.07 -20.33
CA PRO A 97 -21.96 4.52 -19.28
C PRO A 97 -22.10 5.51 -18.12
N GLU A 98 -23.29 5.62 -17.53
CA GLU A 98 -23.51 6.41 -16.31
C GLU A 98 -22.74 5.81 -15.12
N GLY A 99 -22.67 4.48 -15.03
CA GLY A 99 -21.92 3.77 -14.00
C GLY A 99 -20.51 3.36 -14.47
N LEU A 100 -19.90 2.45 -13.71
CA LEU A 100 -18.56 1.96 -14.02
C LEU A 100 -18.63 0.78 -15.01
N PRO A 101 -18.17 0.95 -16.27
CA PRO A 101 -18.22 -0.11 -17.28
C PRO A 101 -17.32 -1.26 -16.88
N VAL A 102 -17.85 -2.47 -16.88
CA VAL A 102 -17.04 -3.67 -16.67
C VAL A 102 -16.55 -4.21 -17.99
N LEU A 103 -15.23 -4.16 -18.19
CA LEU A 103 -14.60 -4.90 -19.27
C LEU A 103 -14.37 -6.35 -18.84
N ARG A 104 -15.10 -7.29 -19.45
CA ARG A 104 -14.89 -8.73 -19.22
C ARG A 104 -13.65 -9.20 -19.96
N THR A 105 -12.50 -9.21 -19.27
CA THR A 105 -11.34 -9.98 -19.68
C THR A 105 -11.12 -11.11 -18.66
N GLU A 106 -11.41 -12.35 -19.10
CA GLU A 106 -10.94 -13.63 -18.55
C GLU A 106 -10.81 -13.79 -17.01
N ARG A 107 -11.84 -13.36 -16.25
CA ARG A 107 -12.12 -13.69 -14.82
C ARG A 107 -11.72 -12.67 -13.76
N ILE A 108 -11.22 -11.48 -14.09
CA ILE A 108 -10.92 -10.42 -13.09
C ILE A 108 -11.50 -9.07 -13.55
N TYR A 109 -12.25 -8.41 -12.66
CA TYR A 109 -12.63 -7.00 -12.82
C TYR A 109 -11.39 -6.12 -12.61
N GLY A 110 -10.62 -5.86 -13.68
CA GLY A 110 -9.30 -5.24 -13.62
C GLY A 110 -9.18 -3.86 -14.27
N ASN A 111 -10.29 -3.20 -14.60
CA ASN A 111 -10.28 -1.90 -15.29
C ASN A 111 -10.55 -0.70 -14.38
N PHE A 112 -10.65 -0.91 -13.07
CA PHE A 112 -10.93 0.14 -12.08
C PHE A 112 -9.69 0.39 -11.22
N PRO A 113 -9.48 1.64 -10.75
CA PRO A 113 -8.37 1.96 -9.88
C PRO A 113 -8.52 1.22 -8.54
N TYR A 114 -7.41 0.69 -8.04
CA TYR A 114 -7.35 0.04 -6.73
C TYR A 114 -7.17 1.04 -5.58
N MET A 115 -6.62 2.21 -5.90
CA MET A 115 -6.41 3.34 -4.98
C MET A 115 -7.09 4.57 -5.59
N PRO A 116 -8.42 4.70 -5.48
CA PRO A 116 -9.10 5.89 -5.93
C PRO A 116 -8.71 7.10 -5.06
N SER A 117 -8.82 8.31 -5.61
CA SER A 117 -8.60 9.51 -4.81
C SER A 117 -9.90 9.94 -4.14
N ILE A 118 -9.83 10.32 -2.87
CA ILE A 118 -10.98 10.72 -2.06
C ILE A 118 -10.65 12.06 -1.43
N ASN A 119 -11.58 13.01 -1.50
CA ASN A 119 -11.59 14.24 -0.71
C ASN A 119 -12.94 14.39 -0.01
N ASP A 120 -13.17 15.52 0.66
CA ASP A 120 -14.41 15.74 1.40
C ASP A 120 -15.64 15.82 0.49
N ASP A 121 -15.46 16.22 -0.78
CA ASP A 121 -16.56 16.36 -1.74
C ASP A 121 -16.94 15.05 -2.44
N GLY A 122 -16.02 14.10 -2.58
CA GLY A 122 -16.28 12.93 -3.41
C GLY A 122 -15.09 12.03 -3.68
N ILE A 123 -15.26 11.19 -4.70
CA ILE A 123 -14.27 10.23 -5.17
C ILE A 123 -13.94 10.46 -6.65
N PHE A 124 -12.66 10.47 -6.97
CA PHE A 124 -12.13 10.52 -8.33
C PHE A 124 -11.66 9.12 -8.76
N LEU A 125 -12.18 8.67 -9.91
CA LEU A 125 -11.90 7.35 -10.49
C LEU A 125 -11.35 7.45 -11.90
N SER A 126 -10.10 7.01 -12.10
CA SER A 126 -9.51 6.83 -13.43
C SER A 126 -10.18 5.69 -14.19
N ASP A 127 -10.82 6.00 -15.31
CA ASP A 127 -11.36 5.02 -16.26
C ASP A 127 -10.47 4.97 -17.50
N VAL A 128 -9.50 4.06 -17.43
CA VAL A 128 -8.50 3.80 -18.49
C VAL A 128 -9.15 3.45 -19.83
N SER A 129 -10.33 2.82 -19.80
CA SER A 129 -11.01 2.32 -21.00
C SER A 129 -11.55 3.46 -21.85
N TYR A 130 -12.12 4.46 -21.17
CA TYR A 130 -12.68 5.65 -21.81
C TYR A 130 -11.69 6.83 -21.83
N ARG A 131 -10.52 6.66 -21.21
CA ARG A 131 -9.47 7.70 -21.06
C ARG A 131 -10.02 8.95 -20.39
N VAL A 132 -10.69 8.76 -19.26
CA VAL A 132 -11.27 9.84 -18.46
C VAL A 132 -10.97 9.62 -16.97
N VAL A 133 -11.08 10.68 -16.18
CA VAL A 133 -11.27 10.59 -14.73
C VAL A 133 -12.69 11.03 -14.41
N ARG A 134 -13.43 10.21 -13.67
CA ARG A 134 -14.83 10.46 -13.28
C ARG A 134 -14.88 10.93 -11.83
N PHE A 135 -15.60 12.01 -11.56
CA PHE A 135 -15.87 12.48 -10.21
C PHE A 135 -17.28 12.09 -9.76
N PHE A 136 -17.39 11.40 -8.63
CA PHE A 136 -18.66 11.06 -7.99
C PHE A 136 -18.78 11.84 -6.68
N PRO A 137 -19.72 12.81 -6.59
CA PRO A 137 -19.87 13.64 -5.40
C PRO A 137 -20.60 12.87 -4.29
N GLY A 138 -20.09 12.93 -3.06
CA GLY A 138 -20.63 12.21 -1.92
C GLY A 138 -20.97 10.75 -2.26
N SER A 139 -21.99 10.16 -1.64
CA SER A 139 -22.37 8.76 -1.92
C SER A 139 -23.21 8.59 -3.20
N GLN A 140 -23.12 9.48 -4.19
CA GLN A 140 -23.91 9.39 -5.42
C GLN A 140 -23.43 8.26 -6.35
N ALA A 141 -24.38 7.65 -7.05
CA ALA A 141 -24.12 6.52 -7.95
C ALA A 141 -23.65 6.94 -9.36
N SER A 142 -23.85 8.21 -9.73
CA SER A 142 -23.56 8.75 -11.06
C SER A 142 -22.53 9.88 -10.98
N PRO A 143 -21.63 10.01 -11.96
CA PRO A 143 -20.63 11.06 -11.97
C PRO A 143 -21.27 12.40 -12.37
N THR A 144 -20.82 13.48 -11.75
CA THR A 144 -21.28 14.85 -12.09
C THR A 144 -20.26 15.63 -12.89
N TRP A 145 -19.00 15.18 -12.91
CA TRP A 145 -17.93 15.86 -13.63
C TRP A 145 -16.93 14.85 -14.22
N ILE A 146 -16.47 15.13 -15.43
CA ILE A 146 -15.57 14.27 -16.20
C ILE A 146 -14.35 15.06 -16.67
N LEU A 147 -13.18 14.54 -16.35
CA LEU A 147 -11.90 15.04 -16.83
C LEU A 147 -11.49 14.20 -18.04
N ASN A 148 -11.48 14.84 -19.22
CA ASN A 148 -11.39 14.14 -20.50
C ASN A 148 -9.96 14.13 -21.06
N ALA A 149 -9.30 12.97 -21.03
CA ALA A 149 -7.96 12.74 -21.62
C ALA A 149 -8.01 12.06 -23.00
N ARG A 150 -9.19 11.95 -23.63
CA ARG A 150 -9.35 11.29 -24.95
C ARG A 150 -8.74 12.11 -26.10
N GLY A 151 -8.55 13.42 -25.89
CA GLY A 151 -8.08 14.36 -26.93
C GLY A 151 -9.16 14.74 -27.96
N LYS A 152 -10.40 14.27 -27.79
CA LYS A 152 -11.58 14.67 -28.56
C LYS A 152 -12.72 15.00 -27.58
N PRO A 153 -13.57 15.98 -27.87
CA PRO A 153 -14.76 16.26 -27.06
C PRO A 153 -15.62 15.00 -26.87
N LEU A 154 -16.26 14.90 -25.72
CA LEU A 154 -17.27 13.89 -25.45
C LEU A 154 -18.64 14.54 -25.61
N GLU A 155 -19.51 13.94 -26.42
CA GLU A 155 -20.89 14.41 -26.59
C GLU A 155 -21.74 13.79 -25.48
N MET A 156 -21.90 14.52 -24.37
CA MET A 156 -22.64 14.08 -23.18
C MET A 156 -23.20 15.28 -22.40
N GLU A 157 -24.22 15.02 -21.58
CA GLU A 157 -24.85 16.05 -20.74
C GLU A 157 -24.04 16.38 -19.48
N ILE A 158 -23.12 15.48 -19.07
CA ILE A 158 -22.27 15.66 -17.88
C ILE A 158 -21.20 16.73 -18.15
N GLU A 159 -20.93 17.58 -17.17
CA GLU A 159 -19.88 18.59 -17.27
C GLU A 159 -18.52 17.96 -17.59
N THR A 160 -17.83 18.48 -18.61
CA THR A 160 -16.54 17.96 -19.05
C THR A 160 -15.47 19.04 -19.06
N THR A 161 -14.32 18.74 -18.43
CA THR A 161 -13.12 19.58 -18.52
C THR A 161 -12.05 18.83 -19.32
N PRO A 162 -11.53 19.41 -20.41
CA PRO A 162 -10.46 18.78 -21.18
C PRO A 162 -9.15 18.78 -20.39
N ILE A 163 -8.47 17.65 -20.36
CA ILE A 163 -7.11 17.51 -19.82
C ILE A 163 -6.17 17.00 -20.93
N PRO A 164 -4.84 17.13 -20.78
CA PRO A 164 -3.89 16.67 -21.78
C PRO A 164 -4.14 15.20 -22.18
N SER A 165 -4.13 14.94 -23.49
CA SER A 165 -4.48 13.62 -24.02
C SER A 165 -3.53 12.52 -23.54
N GLY A 166 -4.07 11.35 -23.20
CA GLY A 166 -3.26 10.21 -22.74
C GLY A 166 -4.11 9.14 -22.07
N ILE A 167 -3.48 8.33 -21.24
CA ILE A 167 -4.15 7.31 -20.42
C ILE A 167 -4.05 7.75 -18.94
N PRO A 168 -5.17 8.09 -18.28
CA PRO A 168 -5.17 8.41 -16.85
C PRO A 168 -4.74 7.21 -16.01
N GLY A 169 -3.75 7.44 -15.15
CA GLY A 169 -3.19 6.49 -14.19
C GLY A 169 -3.65 6.80 -12.77
N SER A 170 -2.69 6.87 -11.85
CA SER A 170 -2.93 7.20 -10.45
C SER A 170 -3.48 8.63 -10.28
N VAL A 171 -4.34 8.81 -9.28
CA VAL A 171 -4.91 10.11 -8.92
C VAL A 171 -4.66 10.39 -7.44
N ALA A 172 -4.43 11.65 -7.10
CA ALA A 172 -4.22 12.11 -5.73
C ALA A 172 -4.84 13.50 -5.56
N SER A 173 -5.68 13.70 -4.56
CA SER A 173 -6.44 14.94 -4.36
C SER A 173 -6.46 15.34 -2.89
N ASN A 174 -6.53 16.64 -2.67
CA ASN A 174 -7.00 17.25 -1.43
C ASN A 174 -8.31 18.03 -1.75
N ASP A 175 -8.66 18.99 -0.91
CA ASP A 175 -9.89 19.77 -1.09
C ASP A 175 -9.75 20.86 -2.16
N GLU A 176 -8.52 21.28 -2.49
CA GLU A 176 -8.25 22.38 -3.42
C GLU A 176 -7.85 21.91 -4.82
N ALA A 177 -7.15 20.77 -4.91
CA ALA A 177 -6.48 20.33 -6.11
C ALA A 177 -6.55 18.81 -6.30
N LEU A 178 -6.58 18.41 -7.57
CA LEU A 178 -6.44 17.03 -8.02
C LEU A 178 -5.21 16.91 -8.92
N TYR A 179 -4.35 15.95 -8.61
CA TYR A 179 -3.22 15.57 -9.43
C TYR A 179 -3.49 14.24 -10.13
N ILE A 180 -3.22 14.22 -11.43
CA ILE A 180 -3.53 13.10 -12.31
C ILE A 180 -2.26 12.71 -13.04
N GLU A 181 -1.85 11.45 -12.87
CA GLU A 181 -0.87 10.82 -13.74
C GLU A 181 -1.48 10.58 -15.12
N ILE A 182 -0.82 11.05 -16.17
CA ILE A 182 -1.22 10.84 -17.56
C ILE A 182 -0.07 10.14 -18.30
N HIS A 183 -0.27 8.86 -18.63
CA HIS A 183 0.68 8.13 -19.45
C HIS A 183 0.57 8.56 -20.92
N GLU A 184 1.72 8.70 -21.56
CA GLU A 184 1.81 8.88 -23.00
C GLU A 184 1.32 7.64 -23.75
N ILE A 185 0.59 7.85 -24.84
CA ILE A 185 0.19 6.77 -25.74
C ILE A 185 1.41 6.46 -26.61
N GLN A 186 2.14 5.41 -26.27
CA GLN A 186 3.22 4.90 -27.12
C GLN A 186 2.69 3.76 -28.01
N ASP A 187 3.09 3.76 -29.28
CA ASP A 187 2.97 2.58 -30.13
C ASP A 187 3.76 1.44 -29.49
N GLU A 188 3.22 0.22 -29.52
CA GLU A 188 3.70 -0.98 -28.82
C GLU A 188 5.24 -1.09 -28.80
N LYS A 189 5.90 -0.51 -27.79
CA LYS A 189 7.29 -0.84 -27.50
C LYS A 189 7.27 -2.27 -26.96
N LYS A 190 8.19 -3.10 -27.47
CA LYS A 190 8.50 -4.40 -26.87
C LYS A 190 8.58 -4.24 -25.36
N LYS A 191 7.69 -4.94 -24.64
CA LYS A 191 7.65 -4.99 -23.17
C LYS A 191 9.06 -5.20 -22.66
N THR A 192 9.67 -4.13 -22.15
CA THR A 192 10.97 -4.21 -21.51
C THR A 192 10.64 -4.43 -20.05
N TYR A 193 10.52 -5.70 -19.67
CA TYR A 193 10.31 -6.04 -18.27
C TYR A 193 11.54 -5.59 -17.49
N SER A 194 11.35 -4.64 -16.57
CA SER A 194 12.29 -4.50 -15.46
C SER A 194 12.35 -5.88 -14.76
N PRO A 195 13.56 -6.42 -14.45
CA PRO A 195 13.71 -7.75 -13.88
C PRO A 195 12.90 -8.01 -12.60
N ILE A 196 12.40 -6.96 -11.94
CA ILE A 196 11.69 -7.03 -10.65
C ILE A 196 10.20 -6.68 -10.80
N ASP A 197 9.85 -5.70 -11.65
CA ASP A 197 8.48 -5.18 -11.70
C ASP A 197 7.51 -6.11 -12.43
N SER A 198 8.00 -6.96 -13.34
CA SER A 198 7.13 -7.79 -14.20
C SER A 198 7.84 -8.97 -14.86
N ASN A 199 8.97 -9.45 -14.32
CA ASN A 199 9.60 -10.65 -14.85
C ASN A 199 8.67 -11.87 -14.65
N PRO A 200 8.16 -12.50 -15.73
CA PRO A 200 7.26 -13.63 -15.61
C PRO A 200 7.91 -14.86 -14.97
N ASP A 201 9.25 -14.91 -14.92
CA ASP A 201 10.01 -16.03 -14.37
C ASP A 201 10.17 -15.97 -12.84
N LEU A 202 9.88 -14.83 -12.20
CA LEU A 202 9.89 -14.71 -10.73
C LEU A 202 8.56 -15.17 -10.12
N PRO A 203 8.53 -15.81 -8.93
CA PRO A 203 7.29 -16.06 -8.21
C PRO A 203 6.50 -14.76 -7.93
N PRO A 204 5.15 -14.75 -8.02
CA PRO A 204 4.34 -13.54 -7.82
C PRO A 204 4.64 -12.78 -6.52
N GLU A 205 4.92 -13.49 -5.44
CA GLU A 205 5.26 -12.96 -4.11
C GLU A 205 6.63 -12.25 -4.04
N ASN A 206 7.50 -12.49 -5.02
CA ASN A 206 8.82 -11.86 -5.12
C ASN A 206 8.84 -10.69 -6.11
N ARG A 207 7.72 -10.43 -6.80
CA ARG A 207 7.53 -9.28 -7.69
C ARG A 207 7.06 -8.08 -6.88
N LEU A 208 7.39 -6.86 -7.31
CA LEU A 208 6.70 -5.68 -6.79
C LEU A 208 5.21 -5.75 -7.15
N PRO A 209 4.30 -5.24 -6.30
CA PRO A 209 2.85 -5.30 -6.54
C PRO A 209 2.53 -4.80 -7.95
N ALA A 210 1.96 -5.70 -8.76
CA ALA A 210 1.76 -5.48 -10.18
C ALA A 210 0.65 -4.45 -10.42
N ILE A 211 1.00 -3.50 -11.29
CA ILE A 211 0.19 -2.37 -11.71
C ILE A 211 -1.07 -2.85 -12.43
N LEU A 212 -2.17 -2.10 -12.27
CA LEU A 212 -3.39 -2.27 -13.08
C LEU A 212 -3.04 -2.23 -14.56
N ARG A 213 -3.30 -3.33 -15.27
CA ARG A 213 -3.07 -3.51 -16.72
C ARG A 213 -1.59 -3.42 -17.14
N PRO A 214 -0.80 -4.49 -16.93
CA PRO A 214 0.61 -4.58 -17.33
C PRO A 214 0.86 -4.48 -18.85
N GLU A 215 -0.19 -4.47 -19.67
CA GLU A 215 -0.12 -4.16 -21.11
C GLU A 215 -0.01 -2.66 -21.42
N TYR A 216 -0.36 -1.78 -20.48
CA TYR A 216 -0.25 -0.33 -20.62
C TYR A 216 0.74 0.31 -19.62
N SER A 217 1.20 -0.43 -18.59
CA SER A 217 1.57 0.23 -17.34
C SER A 217 2.99 0.05 -16.80
N THR A 218 3.94 -0.61 -17.47
CA THR A 218 5.24 -0.86 -16.81
C THR A 218 6.43 -0.01 -17.28
N SER A 219 6.31 0.84 -18.30
CA SER A 219 7.42 1.75 -18.70
C SER A 219 7.00 2.91 -19.63
N ALA A 220 5.73 3.32 -19.59
CA ALA A 220 5.29 4.44 -20.43
C ALA A 220 5.62 5.75 -19.69
N PRO A 221 6.43 6.66 -20.29
CA PRO A 221 6.64 7.99 -19.77
C PRO A 221 5.31 8.63 -19.40
N ALA A 222 5.28 9.20 -18.22
CA ALA A 222 4.12 9.85 -17.66
C ALA A 222 4.41 11.31 -17.37
N ARG A 223 3.36 12.13 -17.48
CA ARG A 223 3.34 13.50 -16.98
C ARG A 223 2.28 13.61 -15.90
N ILE A 224 2.40 14.64 -15.07
CA ILE A 224 1.40 14.92 -14.03
C ILE A 224 0.69 16.22 -14.38
N VAL A 225 -0.62 16.20 -14.21
CA VAL A 225 -1.50 17.35 -14.42
C VAL A 225 -2.14 17.70 -13.09
N ARG A 226 -2.04 18.97 -12.68
CA ARG A 226 -2.81 19.57 -11.59
C ARG A 226 -4.11 20.12 -12.16
N VAL A 227 -5.22 19.83 -11.51
CA VAL A 227 -6.52 20.43 -11.75
C VAL A 227 -6.91 21.18 -10.50
N ASP A 228 -7.14 22.48 -10.64
CA ASP A 228 -7.74 23.29 -9.58
C ASP A 228 -9.23 22.94 -9.47
N LEU A 229 -9.67 22.50 -8.29
CA LEU A 229 -11.02 21.97 -8.13
C LEU A 229 -12.08 23.07 -8.17
N ASP A 230 -11.75 24.28 -7.74
CA ASP A 230 -12.66 25.43 -7.73
C ASP A 230 -12.68 26.13 -9.10
N GLU A 231 -11.50 26.49 -9.62
CA GLU A 231 -11.41 27.24 -10.88
C GLU A 231 -11.54 26.34 -12.13
N ARG A 232 -11.48 25.02 -11.95
CA ARG A 232 -11.42 24.02 -13.03
C ARG A 232 -10.24 24.24 -13.99
N THR A 233 -9.19 24.93 -13.53
CA THR A 233 -8.01 25.23 -14.35
C THR A 233 -7.07 24.03 -14.37
N VAL A 234 -6.46 23.79 -15.53
CA VAL A 234 -5.63 22.61 -15.77
C VAL A 234 -4.20 23.05 -16.06
N THR A 235 -3.26 22.58 -15.23
CA THR A 235 -1.84 22.91 -15.34
C THR A 235 -0.99 21.64 -15.41
N THR A 236 -0.21 21.47 -16.46
CA THR A 236 0.82 20.42 -16.50
C THR A 236 1.99 20.80 -15.62
N LEU A 237 2.43 19.90 -14.75
CA LEU A 237 3.59 20.14 -13.89
C LEU A 237 4.87 20.27 -14.72
N LYS A 238 5.82 21.07 -14.25
CA LYS A 238 7.05 21.42 -14.96
C LYS A 238 8.29 20.92 -14.24
N ASP A 239 9.31 20.56 -15.01
CA ASP A 239 10.66 20.27 -14.51
C ASP A 239 11.57 21.51 -14.67
N PRO A 240 12.74 21.57 -14.01
CA PRO A 240 13.63 22.73 -14.14
C PRO A 240 14.13 22.93 -15.58
N GLU A 241 14.28 21.84 -16.32
CA GLU A 241 14.87 21.80 -17.66
C GLU A 241 13.83 21.62 -18.77
N SER A 242 12.56 21.37 -18.42
CA SER A 242 11.50 21.05 -19.38
C SER A 242 10.20 21.76 -19.04
N ALA A 243 9.51 22.25 -20.07
CA ALA A 243 8.19 22.84 -19.94
C ALA A 243 7.14 21.84 -19.40
N ASN A 244 7.42 20.54 -19.44
CA ASN A 244 6.59 19.49 -18.84
C ASN A 244 7.50 18.52 -18.07
N ALA A 245 7.12 18.20 -16.83
CA ALA A 245 7.77 17.15 -16.07
C ALA A 245 7.45 15.79 -16.69
N THR A 246 8.49 15.00 -16.94
CA THR A 246 8.38 13.66 -17.53
C THR A 246 9.04 12.64 -16.62
N PHE A 247 8.30 11.59 -16.28
CA PHE A 247 8.73 10.52 -15.41
C PHE A 247 8.81 9.22 -16.20
N ASP A 248 9.92 8.51 -16.11
CA ASP A 248 10.06 7.19 -16.77
C ASP A 248 9.10 6.17 -16.13
N GLN A 249 8.96 6.23 -14.81
CA GLN A 249 8.07 5.39 -14.03
C GLN A 249 7.67 6.09 -12.73
N ILE A 250 6.37 6.31 -12.52
CA ILE A 250 5.83 6.76 -11.23
C ILE A 250 5.40 5.52 -10.44
N HIS A 251 5.87 5.41 -9.19
CA HIS A 251 5.49 4.34 -8.29
C HIS A 251 4.32 4.74 -7.39
N ARG A 252 4.27 6.02 -6.96
CA ARG A 252 3.20 6.50 -6.09
C ARG A 252 3.05 8.02 -6.16
N LEU A 253 1.81 8.47 -6.17
CA LEU A 253 1.43 9.85 -5.86
C LEU A 253 0.91 9.90 -4.42
N VAL A 254 1.40 10.86 -3.64
CA VAL A 254 0.97 11.07 -2.25
C VAL A 254 0.72 12.55 -2.07
N MET A 255 -0.52 12.92 -1.71
CA MET A 255 -0.81 14.27 -1.26
C MET A 255 -0.11 14.51 0.08
N GLY A 256 0.29 15.76 0.32
CA GLY A 256 0.69 16.33 1.60
C GLY A 256 -0.27 17.42 2.05
N GLU A 257 0.15 18.15 3.09
CA GLU A 257 -0.50 19.39 3.53
C GLU A 257 -0.22 20.53 2.54
N ASP A 258 -1.03 21.59 2.58
CA ASP A 258 -0.85 22.83 1.83
C ASP A 258 -0.58 22.64 0.32
N ASP A 259 -1.48 21.90 -0.36
CA ASP A 259 -1.36 21.55 -1.79
C ASP A 259 0.03 21.05 -2.21
N THR A 260 0.65 20.25 -1.34
CA THR A 260 1.94 19.62 -1.63
C THR A 260 1.71 18.25 -2.26
N LEU A 261 2.30 17.97 -3.42
CA LEU A 261 2.33 16.63 -4.03
C LEU A 261 3.73 16.03 -3.91
N TYR A 262 3.79 14.81 -3.40
CA TYR A 262 4.99 13.97 -3.47
C TYR A 262 4.83 12.91 -4.55
N VAL A 263 5.81 12.85 -5.44
CA VAL A 263 5.89 11.90 -6.53
C VAL A 263 7.05 10.96 -6.23
N PHE A 264 6.77 9.72 -5.84
CA PHE A 264 7.80 8.70 -5.75
C PHE A 264 7.95 8.03 -7.12
N HIS A 265 9.14 8.11 -7.70
CA HIS A 265 9.42 7.69 -9.07
C HIS A 265 10.83 7.13 -9.21
N ARG A 266 11.13 6.60 -10.40
CA ARG A 266 12.50 6.31 -10.83
C ARG A 266 12.87 7.24 -11.98
N LYS A 267 14.05 7.87 -11.86
CA LYS A 267 14.68 8.66 -12.92
C LYS A 267 16.07 8.10 -13.16
N ASP A 268 16.38 7.77 -14.41
CA ASP A 268 17.65 7.14 -14.80
C ASP A 268 17.94 5.83 -14.03
N GLY A 269 16.88 5.11 -13.63
CA GLY A 269 16.95 3.89 -12.84
C GLY A 269 17.18 4.07 -11.34
N ALA A 270 17.39 5.30 -10.86
CA ALA A 270 17.55 5.61 -9.44
C ALA A 270 16.20 6.03 -8.80
N PRO A 271 15.87 5.54 -7.59
CA PRO A 271 14.68 5.98 -6.86
C PRO A 271 14.82 7.43 -6.41
N ALA A 272 13.76 8.22 -6.56
CA ALA A 272 13.70 9.60 -6.12
C ALA A 272 12.28 9.99 -5.69
N ILE A 273 12.18 11.03 -4.86
CA ILE A 273 10.93 11.69 -4.53
C ILE A 273 10.97 13.14 -5.02
N THR A 274 10.11 13.49 -5.97
CA THR A 274 9.95 14.89 -6.44
C THR A 274 8.78 15.54 -5.72
N ILE A 275 8.96 16.80 -5.35
CA ILE A 275 8.05 17.54 -4.49
C ILE A 275 7.52 18.76 -5.24
N TYR A 276 6.21 18.89 -5.33
CA TYR A 276 5.53 20.06 -5.86
C TYR A 276 4.68 20.71 -4.77
N ARG A 277 4.55 22.03 -4.79
CA ARG A 277 3.58 22.77 -3.97
C ARG A 277 2.84 23.74 -4.85
N GLU A 278 1.51 23.71 -4.83
CA GLU A 278 0.67 24.53 -5.71
C GLU A 278 1.06 24.38 -7.19
N GLY A 279 1.44 23.16 -7.60
CA GLY A 279 1.95 22.87 -8.94
C GLY A 279 3.37 23.40 -9.25
N VAL A 280 4.04 24.07 -8.32
CA VAL A 280 5.42 24.56 -8.47
C VAL A 280 6.41 23.55 -7.91
N LEU A 281 7.44 23.22 -8.68
CA LEU A 281 8.50 22.31 -8.27
C LEU A 281 9.33 22.90 -7.11
N LEU A 282 9.37 22.21 -5.98
CA LEU A 282 10.22 22.55 -4.83
C LEU A 282 11.59 21.87 -4.88
N GLY A 283 11.68 20.71 -5.53
CA GLY A 283 12.92 19.95 -5.67
C GLY A 283 12.70 18.45 -5.78
N SER A 284 13.81 17.71 -5.81
CA SER A 284 13.82 16.26 -5.84
C SER A 284 14.88 15.73 -4.87
N GLU A 285 14.51 14.73 -4.08
CA GLU A 285 15.38 14.11 -3.09
C GLU A 285 15.64 12.66 -3.48
N GLN A 286 16.89 12.23 -3.35
CA GLN A 286 17.31 10.83 -3.53
C GLN A 286 17.72 10.25 -2.17
N PRO A 287 17.57 8.93 -1.98
CA PRO A 287 18.14 8.25 -0.81
C PRO A 287 19.66 8.44 -0.74
N LYS A 288 20.17 8.98 0.36
CA LYS A 288 21.61 9.22 0.61
C LYS A 288 22.10 8.36 1.78
N GLY A 289 23.32 7.85 1.71
CA GLY A 289 23.95 7.12 2.83
C GLY A 289 23.42 5.71 3.07
N ILE A 290 22.53 5.20 2.21
CA ILE A 290 22.05 3.81 2.30
C ILE A 290 23.03 2.90 1.55
N THR A 291 23.86 2.20 2.31
CA THR A 291 24.79 1.19 1.79
C THR A 291 24.52 -0.17 2.38
N ALA A 292 24.84 -1.23 1.63
CA ALA A 292 24.78 -2.57 2.18
C ALA A 292 25.79 -2.74 3.32
N PRO A 293 25.36 -3.18 4.51
CA PRO A 293 26.28 -3.61 5.57
C PRO A 293 27.18 -4.73 5.08
N ASP A 294 28.33 -4.94 5.73
CA ASP A 294 29.31 -5.98 5.33
C ASP A 294 28.70 -7.39 5.19
N GLU A 295 27.74 -7.72 6.05
CA GLU A 295 27.02 -9.00 6.05
C GLU A 295 26.07 -9.15 4.85
N LEU A 296 25.63 -8.04 4.23
CA LEU A 296 24.72 -7.99 3.09
C LEU A 296 25.40 -7.45 1.81
N LYS A 297 26.73 -7.34 1.79
CA LYS A 297 27.47 -6.71 0.66
C LYS A 297 27.27 -7.40 -0.69
N ASN A 298 26.89 -8.69 -0.67
CA ASN A 298 26.63 -9.49 -1.87
C ASN A 298 25.14 -9.48 -2.25
N HIS A 299 24.27 -8.86 -1.45
CA HIS A 299 22.85 -8.76 -1.71
C HIS A 299 22.56 -7.62 -2.66
N ARG A 300 21.44 -7.75 -3.38
CA ARG A 300 20.91 -6.65 -4.17
C ARG A 300 20.13 -5.71 -3.25
N LEU A 301 20.61 -4.48 -3.11
CA LEU A 301 19.90 -3.39 -2.44
C LEU A 301 18.82 -2.83 -3.37
N GLU A 302 17.60 -2.72 -2.88
CA GLU A 302 16.48 -2.10 -3.55
C GLU A 302 15.74 -1.14 -2.61
N ILE A 303 15.39 0.04 -3.10
CA ILE A 303 14.49 0.96 -2.40
C ILE A 303 13.07 0.71 -2.92
N GLU A 304 12.20 0.20 -2.05
CA GLU A 304 10.83 -0.15 -2.44
C GLU A 304 9.83 0.98 -2.22
N ARG A 305 10.03 1.77 -1.16
CA ARG A 305 9.10 2.85 -0.78
C ARG A 305 9.86 4.02 -0.19
N MET A 306 9.43 5.23 -0.56
CA MET A 306 9.74 6.48 0.12
C MET A 306 8.41 7.11 0.55
N ILE A 307 8.21 7.32 1.85
CA ILE A 307 6.97 7.90 2.39
C ILE A 307 7.34 9.23 3.07
N PRO A 308 6.79 10.37 2.62
CA PRO A 308 7.02 11.65 3.28
C PRO A 308 6.32 11.65 4.65
N TYR A 309 6.95 12.28 5.63
CA TYR A 309 6.26 12.66 6.86
C TYR A 309 5.27 13.81 6.58
N PRO A 310 4.20 13.94 7.38
CA PRO A 310 3.41 15.17 7.42
C PRO A 310 4.34 16.40 7.57
N GLY A 311 4.11 17.45 6.79
CA GLY A 311 4.98 18.63 6.68
C GLY A 311 6.18 18.51 5.72
N GLY A 312 6.55 17.33 5.23
CA GLY A 312 7.41 17.18 4.04
C GLY A 312 8.93 17.33 4.18
N GLU A 313 9.41 17.73 5.34
CA GLU A 313 10.85 17.96 5.56
C GLU A 313 11.64 16.66 5.80
N ARG A 314 10.95 15.52 5.89
CA ARG A 314 11.49 14.21 6.25
C ARG A 314 10.84 13.10 5.46
N PHE A 315 11.57 12.02 5.27
CA PHE A 315 11.10 10.82 4.55
C PHE A 315 11.47 9.55 5.32
N LEU A 316 10.56 8.58 5.30
CA LEU A 316 10.87 7.18 5.58
C LEU A 316 11.23 6.46 4.31
N ILE A 317 12.31 5.70 4.34
CA ILE A 317 12.82 4.94 3.21
C ILE A 317 12.87 3.48 3.59
N SER A 318 12.21 2.63 2.81
CA SER A 318 12.28 1.18 2.97
C SER A 318 13.29 0.60 1.98
N ALA A 319 14.40 0.12 2.51
CA ALA A 319 15.44 -0.58 1.75
C ALA A 319 15.35 -2.07 1.99
N VAL A 320 15.36 -2.85 0.92
CA VAL A 320 15.28 -4.32 0.95
C VAL A 320 16.54 -4.90 0.34
N PHE A 321 17.15 -5.80 1.08
CA PHE A 321 18.31 -6.59 0.67
C PHE A 321 17.80 -7.93 0.20
N ARG A 322 17.92 -8.17 -1.10
CA ARG A 322 17.41 -9.35 -1.77
C ARG A 322 18.52 -10.32 -2.10
N ASN A 323 18.19 -11.60 -2.07
CA ASN A 323 19.06 -12.64 -2.59
C ASN A 323 19.36 -12.37 -4.09
N PRO A 324 20.62 -12.33 -4.53
CA PRO A 324 20.95 -12.00 -5.91
C PRO A 324 20.48 -13.05 -6.93
N SER A 325 20.30 -14.30 -6.50
CA SER A 325 19.89 -15.41 -7.37
C SER A 325 18.38 -15.59 -7.43
N THR A 326 17.70 -15.53 -6.28
CA THR A 326 16.26 -15.81 -6.19
C THR A 326 15.39 -14.56 -6.14
N PHE A 327 15.99 -13.38 -5.95
CA PHE A 327 15.32 -12.11 -5.70
C PHE A 327 14.42 -12.09 -4.44
N ALA A 328 14.42 -13.15 -3.63
CA ALA A 328 13.66 -13.19 -2.40
C ALA A 328 14.16 -12.09 -1.43
N PRO A 329 13.26 -11.34 -0.77
CA PRO A 329 13.65 -10.41 0.28
C PRO A 329 14.22 -11.21 1.46
N GLU A 330 15.39 -10.81 1.97
CA GLU A 330 16.03 -11.47 3.12
C GLU A 330 16.09 -10.54 4.34
N VAL A 331 16.39 -9.26 4.12
CA VAL A 331 16.42 -8.25 5.18
C VAL A 331 15.76 -6.98 4.67
N ARG A 332 14.89 -6.39 5.48
CA ARG A 332 14.35 -5.05 5.26
C ARG A 332 14.87 -4.12 6.34
N LYS A 333 15.34 -2.95 5.92
CA LYS A 333 15.75 -1.86 6.78
C LYS A 333 14.91 -0.62 6.49
N ILE A 334 14.51 0.07 7.55
CA ILE A 334 13.80 1.34 7.48
C ILE A 334 14.75 2.44 7.91
N TYR A 335 14.81 3.49 7.10
CA TYR A 335 15.65 4.65 7.34
C TYR A 335 14.79 5.89 7.44
N HIS A 336 15.24 6.82 8.27
CA HIS A 336 14.78 8.19 8.33
C HIS A 336 15.78 9.08 7.59
N GLN A 337 15.30 9.95 6.70
CA GLN A 337 16.13 10.95 6.01
C GLN A 337 15.48 12.33 6.12
N ASP A 338 16.20 13.29 6.70
CA ASP A 338 15.86 14.72 6.60
C ASP A 338 16.13 15.22 5.16
N ARG A 339 15.40 16.23 4.70
CA ARG A 339 15.63 16.87 3.41
C ARG A 339 17.10 17.30 3.27
N ASN A 340 17.73 16.97 2.14
CA ASN A 340 19.16 17.14 1.88
C ASN A 340 20.13 16.39 2.82
N GLY A 341 19.65 15.68 3.84
CA GLY A 341 20.45 14.95 4.82
C GLY A 341 20.79 13.52 4.39
N GLU A 342 21.63 12.87 5.20
CA GLU A 342 21.95 11.44 5.09
C GLU A 342 20.86 10.60 5.76
N ALA A 343 20.54 9.45 5.16
CA ALA A 343 19.61 8.51 5.76
C ALA A 343 20.22 7.83 7.00
N ARG A 344 19.42 7.65 8.04
CA ARG A 344 19.79 6.97 9.29
C ARG A 344 18.87 5.79 9.52
N GLU A 345 19.44 4.62 9.76
CA GLU A 345 18.68 3.42 10.08
C GLU A 345 17.93 3.61 11.40
N ILE A 346 16.64 3.27 11.42
CA ILE A 346 15.80 3.31 12.62
C ILE A 346 15.20 1.94 12.95
N TYR A 347 15.16 1.02 12.00
CA TYR A 347 14.61 -0.31 12.20
C TYR A 347 15.15 -1.33 11.17
N SER A 348 15.29 -2.58 11.58
CA SER A 348 15.69 -3.69 10.73
C SER A 348 14.89 -4.94 11.08
N THR A 349 14.46 -5.68 10.06
CA THR A 349 13.71 -6.93 10.21
C THR A 349 14.11 -7.95 9.15
N ASP A 350 14.11 -9.22 9.53
CA ASP A 350 14.22 -10.38 8.63
C ASP A 350 12.83 -10.96 8.28
N GLU A 351 11.75 -10.33 8.74
CA GLU A 351 10.39 -10.69 8.39
C GLU A 351 10.08 -10.31 6.94
N THR A 352 10.28 -11.27 6.04
CA THR A 352 10.26 -11.10 4.58
C THR A 352 8.91 -10.65 4.00
N LYS A 353 7.82 -10.82 4.76
CA LYS A 353 6.46 -10.42 4.37
C LYS A 353 6.09 -9.00 4.79
N ASP A 354 6.88 -8.35 5.64
CA ASP A 354 6.58 -7.00 6.11
C ASP A 354 6.87 -5.97 5.01
N ALA A 355 6.00 -4.99 4.86
CA ALA A 355 6.18 -3.85 3.96
C ALA A 355 5.87 -2.53 4.66
N LEU A 356 6.64 -1.48 4.40
CA LEU A 356 6.40 -0.15 4.99
C LEU A 356 5.13 0.47 4.41
N SER A 357 4.09 0.69 5.20
CA SER A 357 2.79 1.16 4.69
C SER A 357 2.51 2.64 4.93
N TRP A 358 3.01 3.20 6.04
CA TRP A 358 2.68 4.57 6.45
C TRP A 358 3.71 5.18 7.40
N ALA A 359 3.76 6.52 7.42
CA ALA A 359 4.60 7.35 8.29
C ALA A 359 3.72 8.32 9.09
N GLY A 360 3.91 8.39 10.40
CA GLY A 360 3.11 9.20 11.31
C GLY A 360 3.72 10.56 11.65
N PRO A 361 2.89 11.55 11.99
CA PRO A 361 3.34 12.92 12.28
C PRO A 361 4.30 13.01 13.47
N ASP A 362 4.22 12.06 14.40
CA ASP A 362 5.10 11.94 15.56
C ASP A 362 6.45 11.28 15.27
N GLY A 363 6.70 10.89 14.02
CA GLY A 363 7.88 10.15 13.62
C GLY A 363 7.64 8.63 13.53
N GLY A 364 6.53 8.13 14.07
CA GLY A 364 6.20 6.70 14.05
C GLY A 364 5.96 6.13 12.65
N PHE A 365 5.86 4.81 12.54
CA PHE A 365 5.62 4.15 11.26
C PHE A 365 4.86 2.84 11.41
N ILE A 366 4.29 2.37 10.30
CA ILE A 366 3.52 1.13 10.26
C ILE A 366 4.14 0.19 9.23
N LEU A 367 4.33 -1.06 9.63
CA LEU A 367 4.59 -2.18 8.72
C LEU A 367 3.31 -2.98 8.51
N GLU A 368 3.02 -3.34 7.27
CA GLU A 368 1.91 -4.20 6.90
C GLU A 368 2.41 -5.61 6.54
N THR A 369 1.70 -6.63 7.02
CA THR A 369 1.98 -8.04 6.75
C THR A 369 0.70 -8.73 6.32
N LEU A 370 0.75 -9.51 5.25
CA LEU A 370 -0.35 -10.40 4.91
C LEU A 370 -0.42 -11.54 5.94
N ASP A 371 -1.49 -11.58 6.72
CA ASP A 371 -1.73 -12.63 7.70
C ASP A 371 -2.14 -13.94 7.00
N ASP A 372 -1.81 -15.08 7.61
CA ASP A 372 -2.11 -16.39 7.04
C ASP A 372 -3.62 -16.67 6.91
N SER A 373 -4.46 -15.91 7.63
CA SER A 373 -5.93 -15.95 7.45
C SER A 373 -6.44 -15.14 6.26
N GLY A 374 -5.56 -14.49 5.50
CA GLY A 374 -5.90 -13.59 4.39
C GLY A 374 -6.22 -12.16 4.81
N GLY A 375 -6.15 -11.85 6.11
CA GLY A 375 -6.23 -10.50 6.67
C GLY A 375 -4.93 -9.71 6.50
N ILE A 376 -4.95 -8.45 6.96
CA ILE A 376 -3.75 -7.59 7.00
C ILE A 376 -3.44 -7.23 8.45
N LEU A 377 -2.25 -7.60 8.91
CA LEU A 377 -1.73 -7.19 10.20
C LEU A 377 -0.92 -5.90 10.02
N PHE A 378 -1.28 -4.87 10.77
CA PHE A 378 -0.51 -3.65 10.89
C PHE A 378 0.26 -3.65 12.20
N LYS A 379 1.59 -3.60 12.10
CA LYS A 379 2.51 -3.47 13.23
C LYS A 379 2.89 -2.01 13.37
N ILE A 380 2.60 -1.40 14.51
CA ILE A 380 2.80 0.03 14.76
C ILE A 380 4.08 0.23 15.56
N PHE A 381 4.93 1.15 15.11
CA PHE A 381 6.21 1.46 15.70
C PHE A 381 6.33 2.95 16.03
N SER A 382 7.10 3.26 17.08
CA SER A 382 7.49 4.62 17.44
C SER A 382 8.52 5.19 16.47
N ALA A 383 8.83 6.48 16.60
CA ALA A 383 9.87 7.14 15.81
C ALA A 383 11.27 6.53 15.98
N GLN A 384 11.51 5.84 17.10
CA GLN A 384 12.77 5.16 17.41
C GLN A 384 12.77 3.68 16.97
N GLY A 385 11.71 3.22 16.30
CA GLY A 385 11.58 1.82 15.88
C GLY A 385 11.13 0.86 16.99
N GLU A 386 10.64 1.38 18.12
CA GLU A 386 10.10 0.55 19.19
C GLU A 386 8.69 0.08 18.81
N TYR A 387 8.43 -1.21 18.97
CA TYR A 387 7.10 -1.77 18.73
C TYR A 387 6.09 -1.27 19.77
N LEU A 388 4.95 -0.76 19.31
CA LEU A 388 3.90 -0.17 20.16
C LEU A 388 2.66 -1.06 20.25
N ASN A 389 2.04 -1.39 19.11
CA ASN A 389 0.81 -2.20 19.07
C ASN A 389 0.62 -2.91 17.72
N ASN A 390 -0.45 -3.72 17.65
CA ASN A 390 -0.98 -4.25 16.41
C ASN A 390 -2.43 -3.82 16.15
N GLN A 391 -2.75 -3.59 14.87
CA GLN A 391 -4.12 -3.56 14.36
C GLN A 391 -4.32 -4.67 13.34
N LEU A 392 -5.51 -5.29 13.29
CA LEU A 392 -5.79 -6.38 12.36
C LEU A 392 -7.04 -6.07 11.54
N LEU A 393 -6.91 -6.18 10.22
CA LEU A 393 -8.03 -6.14 9.29
C LEU A 393 -8.45 -7.56 8.94
N ARG A 394 -9.69 -7.91 9.28
CA ARG A 394 -10.32 -9.15 8.85
C ARG A 394 -11.35 -8.85 7.78
N PHE A 395 -11.11 -9.33 6.57
CA PHE A 395 -12.03 -9.16 5.44
C PHE A 395 -13.28 -10.02 5.63
N PRO A 396 -14.47 -9.43 5.80
CA PRO A 396 -15.70 -10.21 5.89
C PRO A 396 -16.12 -10.72 4.51
N GLY A 397 -16.69 -11.93 4.47
CA GLY A 397 -17.12 -12.57 3.23
C GLY A 397 -15.96 -13.15 2.41
N VAL A 398 -16.09 -13.11 1.08
CA VAL A 398 -15.14 -13.74 0.15
C VAL A 398 -13.93 -12.82 -0.06
N ARG A 399 -12.71 -13.27 0.30
CA ARG A 399 -11.47 -12.45 0.25
C ARG A 399 -11.17 -11.90 -1.14
N GLU A 400 -11.49 -12.66 -2.18
CA GLU A 400 -11.29 -12.32 -3.59
C GLU A 400 -12.21 -11.19 -4.07
N SER A 401 -13.25 -10.85 -3.30
CA SER A 401 -14.07 -9.65 -3.54
C SER A 401 -13.37 -8.38 -3.08
N TRP A 402 -12.47 -8.49 -2.09
CA TRP A 402 -11.67 -7.39 -1.58
C TRP A 402 -10.41 -7.20 -2.43
N ARG A 403 -10.09 -5.94 -2.68
CA ARG A 403 -8.94 -5.49 -3.46
C ARG A 403 -7.92 -4.86 -2.50
N GLU A 404 -7.14 -3.91 -3.01
CA GLU A 404 -6.06 -3.26 -2.30
C GLU A 404 -6.56 -2.54 -1.03
N THR A 405 -5.68 -2.46 -0.04
CA THR A 405 -5.86 -1.67 1.17
C THR A 405 -4.82 -0.57 1.19
N TYR A 406 -5.22 0.66 1.48
CA TYR A 406 -4.30 1.81 1.50
C TYR A 406 -4.67 2.79 2.60
N ARG A 407 -3.72 3.66 2.94
CA ARG A 407 -3.90 4.74 3.93
C ARG A 407 -3.77 6.09 3.25
N ASN A 408 -4.58 7.06 3.69
CA ASN A 408 -4.36 8.47 3.38
C ASN A 408 -3.43 9.14 4.40
N LEU A 409 -3.17 10.43 4.24
CA LEU A 409 -2.37 11.23 5.17
C LEU A 409 -2.88 11.21 6.60
N ASN A 410 -4.20 11.25 6.77
CA ASN A 410 -4.88 11.28 8.07
C ASN A 410 -4.95 9.90 8.75
N ASN A 411 -4.15 8.94 8.29
CA ASN A 411 -4.11 7.57 8.77
C ASN A 411 -5.44 6.80 8.65
N ARG A 412 -6.39 7.30 7.84
CA ARG A 412 -7.64 6.59 7.53
C ARG A 412 -7.31 5.44 6.60
N ILE A 413 -7.89 4.28 6.86
CA ILE A 413 -7.60 3.04 6.14
C ILE A 413 -8.76 2.75 5.22
N PHE A 414 -8.47 2.56 3.94
CA PHE A 414 -9.46 2.28 2.92
C PHE A 414 -9.19 0.95 2.25
N SER A 415 -10.26 0.28 1.79
CA SER A 415 -10.14 -0.79 0.83
C SER A 415 -11.26 -0.78 -0.19
N VAL A 416 -10.93 -1.24 -1.39
CA VAL A 416 -11.91 -1.40 -2.47
C VAL A 416 -12.48 -2.82 -2.41
N ARG A 417 -13.79 -2.94 -2.64
CA ARG A 417 -14.48 -4.23 -2.72
C ARG A 417 -15.41 -4.25 -3.93
N ILE A 418 -15.39 -5.34 -4.70
CA ILE A 418 -16.41 -5.60 -5.70
C ILE A 418 -17.44 -6.55 -5.11
N ASN A 419 -18.62 -6.04 -4.77
CA ASN A 419 -19.66 -6.82 -4.12
C ASN A 419 -21.02 -6.57 -4.77
N GLU A 420 -21.76 -7.64 -5.06
CA GLU A 420 -23.16 -7.57 -5.52
C GLU A 420 -23.39 -6.61 -6.71
N GLY A 421 -22.46 -6.60 -7.67
CA GLY A 421 -22.56 -5.71 -8.85
C GLY A 421 -22.22 -4.25 -8.57
N ASN A 422 -21.55 -3.94 -7.45
CA ASN A 422 -21.11 -2.60 -7.10
C ASN A 422 -19.59 -2.55 -6.90
N TYR A 423 -18.99 -1.43 -7.27
CA TYR A 423 -17.68 -0.99 -6.81
C TYR A 423 -17.89 -0.26 -5.47
N GLN A 424 -17.36 -0.82 -4.39
CA GLN A 424 -17.48 -0.28 -3.05
C GLN A 424 -16.14 0.23 -2.57
N LEU A 425 -16.12 1.46 -2.08
CA LEU A 425 -15.02 1.99 -1.29
C LEU A 425 -15.40 1.88 0.19
N ASN A 426 -14.56 1.25 0.99
CA ASN A 426 -14.81 0.99 2.39
C ASN A 426 -13.74 1.62 3.26
N GLU A 427 -14.12 2.18 4.41
CA GLU A 427 -13.22 2.66 5.44
C GLU A 427 -13.21 1.72 6.64
N TRP A 428 -12.03 1.46 7.20
CA TRP A 428 -11.84 0.60 8.37
C TRP A 428 -11.65 1.42 9.64
N GLN A 429 -12.41 1.08 10.68
CA GLN A 429 -12.40 1.77 11.97
C GLN A 429 -12.33 0.79 13.14
#